data_AF-E0P0B6-F1
#
_entry.id   AF-E0P0B6-F1
#
_cell.length_a   1.000
_cell.length_b   1.000
_cell.length_c   1.000
_cell.angle_alpha   90.00
_cell.angle_beta   90.00
_cell.angle_gamma   90.00
#
_symmetry.space_group_name_H-M   'P 1'
#
loop_
_entity.id
_entity.type
_entity.pdbx_description
1 polymer ?
#
loop_
_entity_poly.entity_id
_entity_poly.type
_entity_poly.pdbx_seq_one_letter_code
_entity_poly.pdbx_strand_id
1 'polypeptide(L)'
;MTSDDFSVFWHNNERASALFYDLLARAKQDAYDDDFLTQLAAYREAGGDAVHADIFAAQYLLANGDAETAAVCGERAYRKRPLNPAVWNVLASADEQRGDGLSAAIFRIYLHRFTHTPLPASLPQGLNAAALARLTRAMNGALNAPLAKSRAMCDGGVLVFRPDVFVGEYVPITTPEGSASYWCGTYADGGFLSDRSYMMADARSKDWFQDNICRDFPFDLQKAQEVHTTVNIDVPEGREVLLPIAGTKPLQELIISTPTHADQLAYLGQWFYSYMRLSAPTTITCEEPAPFAVGTPILLGHSARRHKLVLNILVDALPWNIVRTHFSEWMPNIARFFPRARFSMHISPHRSTRTPHSPQSKRDDTPTTHSFFRRMPVTSSHARS
;
A
#
# COMPACT_ATOMS: atom_id res chain seq x y z
N MET A 1 49.49 -11.26 35.31
CA MET A 1 49.56 -11.71 33.91
C MET A 1 48.21 -12.29 33.54
N THR A 2 47.34 -11.46 32.98
CA THR A 2 46.09 -11.88 32.35
C THR A 2 46.15 -11.33 30.94
N SER A 3 46.65 -12.16 30.04
CA SER A 3 46.56 -11.93 28.61
C SER A 3 45.12 -12.25 28.23
N ASP A 4 44.26 -11.25 28.25
CA ASP A 4 42.97 -11.35 27.57
C ASP A 4 43.26 -11.43 26.07
N ASP A 5 43.21 -12.66 25.58
CA ASP A 5 43.43 -12.99 24.18
C ASP A 5 42.19 -12.64 23.35
N PHE A 6 42.01 -11.33 23.13
CA PHE A 6 40.99 -10.79 22.22
C PHE A 6 41.29 -11.09 20.73
N SER A 7 42.32 -11.89 20.41
CA SER A 7 42.68 -12.27 19.04
C SER A 7 41.84 -13.43 18.47
N VAL A 8 41.09 -14.15 19.33
CA VAL A 8 40.37 -15.38 18.93
C VAL A 8 38.98 -15.11 18.32
N PHE A 9 38.45 -13.88 18.38
CA PHE A 9 37.10 -13.58 17.87
C PHE A 9 37.05 -13.34 16.35
N TRP A 10 38.19 -13.26 15.65
CA TRP A 10 38.26 -12.87 14.23
C TRP A 10 39.12 -13.78 13.33
N HIS A 11 39.26 -15.08 13.65
CA HIS A 11 39.54 -16.04 12.58
C HIS A 11 38.24 -16.27 11.79
N ASN A 12 37.96 -15.37 10.84
CA ASN A 12 37.22 -15.74 9.63
C ASN A 12 37.82 -17.06 9.18
N ASN A 13 37.02 -18.13 9.20
CA ASN A 13 37.49 -19.48 8.93
C ASN A 13 38.16 -19.54 7.54
N GLU A 14 39.48 -19.43 7.50
CA GLU A 14 40.26 -19.26 6.26
C GLU A 14 40.00 -20.43 5.31
N ARG A 15 39.83 -21.63 5.87
CA ARG A 15 39.45 -22.82 5.13
C ARG A 15 38.07 -22.68 4.49
N ALA A 16 37.05 -22.28 5.25
CA ALA A 16 35.70 -22.07 4.70
C ALA A 16 35.67 -20.94 3.66
N SER A 17 36.46 -19.87 3.86
CA SER A 17 36.61 -18.78 2.91
C SER A 17 37.23 -19.25 1.59
N ALA A 18 38.35 -20.00 1.65
CA ALA A 18 38.98 -20.57 0.47
C ALA A 18 38.03 -21.49 -0.31
N LEU A 19 37.32 -22.37 0.40
CA LEU A 19 36.30 -23.26 -0.17
C LEU A 19 35.15 -22.48 -0.82
N PHE A 20 34.70 -21.38 -0.20
CA PHE A 20 33.68 -20.51 -0.79
C PHE A 20 34.14 -19.91 -2.12
N TYR A 21 35.37 -19.38 -2.19
CA TYR A 21 35.89 -18.80 -3.42
C TYR A 21 36.16 -19.84 -4.51
N ASP A 22 36.58 -21.05 -4.13
CA ASP A 22 36.70 -22.18 -5.07
C ASP A 22 35.34 -22.55 -5.67
N LEU A 23 34.31 -22.74 -4.83
CA LEU A 23 32.94 -23.00 -5.28
C LEU A 23 32.39 -21.87 -6.17
N LEU A 24 32.65 -20.62 -5.82
CA LEU A 24 32.26 -19.47 -6.62
C LEU A 24 32.95 -19.46 -7.99
N ALA A 25 34.23 -19.81 -8.05
CA ALA A 25 34.98 -19.89 -9.31
C ALA A 25 34.43 -21.00 -10.22
N ARG A 26 34.14 -22.17 -9.65
CA ARG A 26 33.52 -23.29 -10.38
C ARG A 26 32.12 -22.95 -10.89
N ALA A 27 31.28 -22.36 -10.05
CA ALA A 27 29.93 -21.92 -10.44
C ALA A 27 29.97 -20.89 -11.59
N LYS A 28 30.97 -20.01 -11.62
CA LYS A 28 31.16 -19.05 -12.74
C LYS A 28 31.59 -19.70 -14.05
N GLN A 29 32.16 -20.91 -14.00
CA GLN A 29 32.58 -21.69 -15.16
C GLN A 29 31.53 -22.75 -15.54
N ASP A 30 30.36 -22.72 -14.88
CA ASP A 30 29.32 -23.74 -14.99
C ASP A 30 29.84 -25.18 -14.77
N ALA A 31 30.87 -25.33 -13.93
CA ALA A 31 31.48 -26.61 -13.58
C ALA A 31 30.75 -27.25 -12.40
N TYR A 32 29.62 -27.89 -12.69
CA TYR A 32 28.74 -28.57 -11.71
C TYR A 32 28.92 -30.09 -11.74
N ASP A 33 30.15 -30.55 -11.46
CA ASP A 33 30.57 -31.95 -11.48
C ASP A 33 30.66 -32.56 -10.06
N ASP A 34 31.12 -33.81 -9.95
CA ASP A 34 31.31 -34.49 -8.66
C ASP A 34 32.36 -33.80 -7.77
N ASP A 35 33.33 -33.11 -8.38
CA ASP A 35 34.30 -32.29 -7.65
C ASP A 35 33.61 -31.09 -6.99
N PHE A 36 32.67 -30.44 -7.67
CA PHE A 36 31.84 -29.38 -7.09
C PHE A 36 31.09 -29.87 -5.84
N LEU A 37 30.46 -31.05 -5.91
CA LEU A 37 29.79 -31.64 -4.74
C LEU A 37 30.76 -31.94 -3.60
N THR A 38 31.94 -32.46 -3.93
CA THR A 38 33.00 -32.75 -2.94
C THR A 38 33.43 -31.48 -2.22
N GLN A 39 33.65 -30.38 -2.96
CA GLN A 39 33.98 -29.07 -2.38
C GLN A 39 32.84 -28.49 -1.56
N LEU A 40 31.59 -28.67 -1.99
CA LEU A 40 30.41 -28.22 -1.26
C LEU A 40 30.23 -28.97 0.07
N ALA A 41 30.48 -30.28 0.09
CA ALA A 41 30.49 -31.06 1.32
C ALA A 41 31.60 -30.58 2.27
N ALA A 42 32.82 -30.39 1.77
CA ALA A 42 33.93 -29.86 2.54
C ALA A 42 33.64 -28.45 3.11
N TYR A 43 32.94 -27.59 2.34
CA TYR A 43 32.53 -26.26 2.78
C TYR A 43 31.55 -26.34 3.97
N ARG A 44 30.58 -27.26 3.92
CA ARG A 44 29.63 -27.49 5.02
C ARG A 44 30.33 -28.02 6.27
N GLU A 45 31.22 -28.99 6.12
CA GLU A 45 31.99 -29.57 7.23
C GLU A 45 32.92 -28.54 7.88
N ALA A 46 33.51 -27.65 7.07
CA ALA A 46 34.33 -26.56 7.55
C ALA A 46 33.51 -25.47 8.27
N GLY A 47 32.20 -25.61 8.48
CA GLY A 47 31.37 -24.60 9.14
C GLY A 47 31.07 -23.39 8.25
N GLY A 48 31.01 -23.59 6.94
CA GLY A 48 30.58 -22.59 5.98
C GLY A 48 29.17 -22.05 6.24
N ASP A 49 28.88 -20.87 5.71
CA ASP A 49 27.56 -20.25 5.88
C ASP A 49 26.48 -21.09 5.20
N ALA A 50 25.46 -21.46 5.98
CA ALA A 50 24.41 -22.35 5.52
C ALA A 50 23.59 -21.77 4.34
N VAL A 51 23.46 -20.45 4.23
CA VAL A 51 22.74 -19.81 3.12
C VAL A 51 23.56 -19.93 1.85
N HIS A 52 24.87 -19.68 1.89
CA HIS A 52 25.75 -19.89 0.73
C HIS A 52 25.82 -21.35 0.32
N ALA A 53 25.88 -22.27 1.28
CA ALA A 53 25.85 -23.71 0.99
C ALA A 53 24.53 -24.16 0.34
N ASP A 54 23.40 -23.52 0.68
CA ASP A 54 22.10 -23.77 0.06
C ASP A 54 22.03 -23.21 -1.37
N ILE A 55 22.61 -22.03 -1.61
CA ILE A 55 22.70 -21.43 -2.95
C ILE A 55 23.54 -22.31 -3.87
N PHE A 56 24.74 -22.72 -3.45
CA PHE A 56 25.61 -23.58 -4.27
C PHE A 56 24.97 -24.94 -4.55
N ALA A 57 24.31 -25.55 -3.55
CA ALA A 57 23.57 -26.80 -3.75
C ALA A 57 22.47 -26.63 -4.81
N ALA A 58 21.71 -25.54 -4.73
CA ALA A 58 20.64 -25.29 -5.67
C ALA A 58 21.16 -25.02 -7.10
N GLN A 59 22.30 -24.33 -7.26
CA GLN A 59 22.94 -24.14 -8.56
C GLN A 59 23.35 -25.47 -9.19
N TYR A 60 23.99 -26.35 -8.42
CA TYR A 60 24.33 -27.70 -8.87
C TYR A 60 23.09 -28.51 -9.29
N LEU A 61 22.03 -28.47 -8.48
CA LEU A 61 20.78 -29.19 -8.77
C LEU A 61 20.11 -28.67 -10.05
N LEU A 62 20.09 -27.34 -10.27
CA LEU A 62 19.55 -26.74 -11.49
C LEU A 62 20.33 -27.15 -12.74
N ALA A 63 21.66 -27.25 -12.66
CA ALA A 63 22.50 -27.69 -13.77
C ALA A 63 22.24 -29.15 -14.16
N ASN A 64 21.83 -29.98 -13.19
CA ASN A 64 21.48 -31.38 -13.38
C ASN A 64 19.98 -31.62 -13.63
N GLY A 65 19.18 -30.55 -13.77
CA GLY A 65 17.75 -30.62 -14.09
C GLY A 65 16.83 -30.97 -12.91
N ASP A 66 17.33 -30.94 -11.67
CA ASP A 66 16.52 -31.17 -10.47
C ASP A 66 16.00 -29.84 -9.89
N ALA A 67 15.04 -29.25 -10.60
CA ALA A 67 14.46 -27.96 -10.23
C ALA A 67 13.65 -27.99 -8.92
N GLU A 68 13.02 -29.13 -8.60
CA GLU A 68 12.22 -29.28 -7.37
C GLU A 68 13.13 -29.25 -6.13
N THR A 69 14.21 -30.03 -6.12
CA THR A 69 15.15 -30.02 -4.98
C THR A 69 15.94 -28.70 -4.91
N ALA A 70 16.22 -28.07 -6.06
CA ALA A 70 16.83 -26.74 -6.10
C ALA A 70 15.92 -25.69 -5.44
N ALA A 71 14.62 -25.72 -5.71
CA ALA A 71 13.65 -24.81 -5.09
C ALA A 71 13.65 -24.97 -3.56
N VAL A 72 13.68 -26.20 -3.04
CA VAL A 72 13.73 -26.46 -1.58
C VAL A 72 14.97 -25.81 -0.94
N CYS A 73 16.14 -25.92 -1.58
CA CYS A 73 17.36 -25.29 -1.11
C CYS A 73 17.26 -23.76 -1.18
N GLY A 74 16.77 -23.22 -2.30
CA GLY A 74 16.54 -21.80 -2.50
C GLY A 74 15.58 -21.19 -1.47
N GLU A 75 14.47 -21.87 -1.16
CA GLU A 75 13.50 -21.43 -0.16
C GLU A 75 14.08 -21.42 1.26
N ARG A 76 14.90 -22.43 1.61
CA ARG A 76 15.60 -22.47 2.89
C ARG A 76 16.56 -21.29 3.05
N ALA A 77 17.28 -20.96 1.98
CA ALA A 77 18.12 -19.77 1.92
C ALA A 77 17.27 -18.47 2.02
N TYR A 78 16.14 -18.40 1.31
CA TYR A 78 15.23 -17.25 1.29
C TYR A 78 14.64 -16.93 2.66
N ARG A 79 14.21 -17.95 3.42
CA ARG A 79 13.70 -17.77 4.79
C ARG A 79 14.72 -17.12 5.72
N LYS A 80 16.02 -17.37 5.52
CA LYS A 80 17.11 -16.78 6.32
C LYS A 80 17.57 -15.42 5.80
N ARG A 81 17.55 -15.21 4.47
CA ARG A 81 18.05 -14.00 3.79
C ARG A 81 17.12 -13.64 2.62
N PRO A 82 15.93 -13.07 2.90
CA PRO A 82 14.92 -12.79 1.87
C PRO A 82 15.31 -11.66 0.91
N LEU A 83 16.34 -10.86 1.24
CA LEU A 83 16.84 -9.74 0.45
C LEU A 83 18.17 -10.04 -0.26
N ASN A 84 18.52 -11.32 -0.46
CA ASN A 84 19.75 -11.71 -1.13
C ASN A 84 19.51 -11.97 -2.64
N PRO A 85 20.15 -11.21 -3.56
CA PRO A 85 20.01 -11.41 -5.00
C PRO A 85 20.38 -12.81 -5.49
N ALA A 86 21.40 -13.45 -4.91
CA ALA A 86 21.82 -14.79 -5.32
C ALA A 86 20.72 -15.83 -5.03
N VAL A 87 19.97 -15.65 -3.93
CA VAL A 87 18.80 -16.49 -3.61
C VAL A 87 17.68 -16.28 -4.61
N TRP A 88 17.38 -15.02 -4.97
CA TRP A 88 16.36 -14.72 -5.97
C TRP A 88 16.71 -15.30 -7.34
N ASN A 89 17.99 -15.27 -7.73
CA ASN A 89 18.41 -15.83 -9.01
C ASN A 89 18.20 -17.34 -9.09
N VAL A 90 18.57 -18.07 -8.03
CA VAL A 90 18.32 -19.52 -7.93
C VAL A 90 16.83 -19.83 -7.95
N LEU A 91 16.02 -19.12 -7.16
CA LEU A 91 14.57 -19.35 -7.12
C LEU A 91 13.91 -19.03 -8.46
N ALA A 92 14.31 -17.94 -9.12
CA ALA A 92 13.81 -17.61 -10.45
C ALA A 92 14.07 -18.74 -11.45
N SER A 93 15.30 -19.27 -11.48
CA SER A 93 15.66 -20.37 -12.38
C SER A 93 15.00 -21.70 -12.02
N ALA A 94 14.80 -21.99 -10.73
CA ALA A 94 14.04 -23.15 -10.31
C ALA A 94 12.57 -23.06 -10.74
N ASP A 95 11.91 -21.92 -10.49
CA ASP A 95 10.52 -21.70 -10.88
C ASP A 95 10.35 -21.71 -12.41
N GLU A 96 11.33 -21.22 -13.18
CA GLU A 96 11.37 -21.32 -14.65
C GLU A 96 11.36 -22.78 -15.12
N GLN A 97 12.25 -23.63 -14.58
CA GLN A 97 12.31 -25.05 -14.95
C GLN A 97 11.08 -25.84 -14.50
N ARG A 98 10.41 -25.42 -13.41
CA ARG A 98 9.15 -26.00 -12.93
C ARG A 98 7.92 -25.55 -13.71
N GLY A 99 8.06 -24.54 -14.56
CA GLY A 99 6.95 -23.95 -15.31
C GLY A 99 6.10 -22.93 -14.51
N ASP A 100 6.52 -22.54 -13.30
CA ASP A 100 5.88 -21.43 -12.56
C ASP A 100 6.44 -20.08 -13.02
N GLY A 101 5.98 -19.64 -14.19
CA GLY A 101 6.44 -18.39 -14.78
C GLY A 101 6.12 -17.15 -13.92
N LEU A 102 5.07 -17.17 -13.10
CA LEU A 102 4.71 -16.02 -12.27
C LEU A 102 5.69 -15.84 -11.11
N SER A 103 6.00 -16.92 -10.38
CA SER A 103 6.97 -16.87 -9.27
C SER A 103 8.36 -16.52 -9.78
N ALA A 104 8.77 -17.10 -10.92
CA ALA A 104 9.99 -16.71 -11.61
C ALA A 104 10.05 -15.21 -11.93
N ALA A 105 8.99 -14.68 -12.56
CA ALA A 105 8.91 -13.27 -12.94
C ALA A 105 9.01 -12.33 -11.72
N ILE A 106 8.43 -12.70 -10.58
CA ILE A 106 8.54 -11.93 -9.33
C ILE A 106 10.02 -11.81 -8.89
N PHE A 107 10.75 -12.91 -8.86
CA PHE A 107 12.17 -12.89 -8.47
C PHE A 107 13.04 -12.16 -9.50
N ARG A 108 12.76 -12.31 -10.80
CA ARG A 108 13.42 -11.54 -11.87
C ARG A 108 13.17 -10.04 -11.72
N ILE A 109 11.97 -9.62 -11.32
CA ILE A 109 11.68 -8.20 -11.03
C ILE A 109 12.43 -7.70 -9.79
N TYR A 110 12.55 -8.52 -8.73
CA TYR A 110 13.39 -8.14 -7.59
C TYR A 110 14.85 -7.93 -8.01
N LEU A 111 15.40 -8.83 -8.81
CA LEU A 111 16.74 -8.66 -9.39
C LEU A 111 16.84 -7.38 -10.21
N HIS A 112 15.92 -7.17 -11.16
CA HIS A 112 15.91 -5.95 -11.98
C HIS A 112 15.92 -4.67 -11.11
N ARG A 113 15.07 -4.64 -10.09
CA ARG A 113 14.91 -3.48 -9.23
C ARG A 113 16.14 -3.18 -8.35
N PHE A 114 16.79 -4.21 -7.81
CA PHE A 114 17.85 -4.04 -6.82
C PHE A 114 19.27 -4.17 -7.41
N THR A 115 19.43 -4.87 -8.53
CA THR A 115 20.74 -5.10 -9.18
C THR A 115 20.79 -4.61 -10.63
N HIS A 116 19.74 -3.96 -11.13
CA HIS A 116 19.65 -3.42 -12.51
C HIS A 116 19.85 -4.48 -13.61
N THR A 117 19.60 -5.75 -13.29
CA THR A 117 19.55 -6.83 -14.28
C THR A 117 18.43 -6.56 -15.30
N PRO A 118 18.59 -6.84 -16.60
CA PRO A 118 17.51 -6.64 -17.57
C PRO A 118 16.23 -7.39 -17.19
N LEU A 119 15.08 -6.79 -17.48
CA LEU A 119 13.79 -7.47 -17.35
C LEU A 119 13.72 -8.66 -18.33
N PRO A 120 12.98 -9.73 -17.98
CA PRO A 120 12.79 -10.86 -18.89
C PRO A 120 12.08 -10.39 -20.17
N ALA A 121 12.60 -10.83 -21.32
CA ALA A 121 12.10 -10.43 -22.64
C ALA A 121 10.74 -11.06 -22.99
N SER A 122 10.42 -12.22 -22.40
CA SER A 122 9.15 -12.91 -22.55
C SER A 122 8.43 -12.99 -21.21
N LEU A 123 7.13 -12.74 -21.26
CA LEU A 123 6.24 -12.93 -20.11
C LEU A 123 5.68 -14.35 -20.08
N PRO A 124 5.29 -14.85 -18.89
CA PRO A 124 4.42 -16.00 -18.79
C PRO A 124 3.13 -15.75 -19.57
N GLN A 125 2.66 -16.75 -20.31
CA GLN A 125 1.36 -16.66 -20.96
C GLN A 125 0.24 -16.57 -19.92
N GLY A 126 -0.84 -15.83 -20.23
CA GLY A 126 -2.04 -15.81 -19.39
C GLY A 126 -1.95 -14.97 -18.11
N LEU A 127 -1.11 -13.93 -18.07
CA LEU A 127 -1.11 -12.98 -16.94
C LEU A 127 -2.49 -12.32 -16.80
N ASN A 128 -3.15 -12.62 -15.69
CA ASN A 128 -4.39 -11.97 -15.28
C ASN A 128 -4.11 -10.71 -14.42
N ALA A 129 -5.17 -9.98 -14.07
CA ALA A 129 -5.05 -8.77 -13.26
C ALA A 129 -4.36 -9.03 -11.90
N ALA A 130 -4.66 -10.15 -11.25
CA ALA A 130 -4.05 -10.52 -9.97
C ALA A 130 -2.53 -10.79 -10.10
N ALA A 131 -2.11 -11.43 -11.19
CA ALA A 131 -0.70 -11.65 -11.50
C ALA A 131 0.02 -10.32 -11.74
N LEU A 132 -0.54 -9.42 -12.56
CA LEU A 132 0.00 -8.07 -12.76
C LEU A 132 0.08 -7.28 -11.45
N ALA A 133 -0.89 -7.45 -10.55
CA ALA A 133 -0.89 -6.79 -9.25
C ALA A 133 0.28 -7.28 -8.37
N ARG A 134 0.60 -8.60 -8.41
CA ARG A 134 1.78 -9.17 -7.74
C ARG A 134 3.10 -8.65 -8.35
N LEU A 135 3.20 -8.57 -9.67
CA LEU A 135 4.38 -8.03 -10.36
C LEU A 135 4.57 -6.53 -10.06
N THR A 136 3.47 -5.77 -10.01
CA THR A 136 3.47 -4.37 -9.58
C THR A 136 4.05 -4.26 -8.17
N ARG A 137 3.59 -5.09 -7.24
CA ARG A 137 4.14 -5.09 -5.88
C ARG A 137 5.62 -5.45 -5.85
N ALA A 138 6.08 -6.40 -6.66
CA ALA A 138 7.50 -6.74 -6.71
C ALA A 138 8.37 -5.53 -7.14
N MET A 139 7.89 -4.78 -8.13
CA MET A 139 8.58 -3.60 -8.66
C MET A 139 8.54 -2.38 -7.73
N ASN A 140 7.57 -2.30 -6.81
CA ASN A 140 7.40 -1.15 -5.91
C ASN A 140 7.86 -1.49 -4.48
N GLY A 141 8.57 -0.56 -3.82
CA GLY A 141 9.12 -0.79 -2.46
C GLY A 141 8.13 -0.61 -1.34
N ALA A 142 7.63 0.60 -1.23
CA ALA A 142 6.43 0.91 -0.50
C ALA A 142 5.41 1.30 -1.56
N LEU A 143 4.28 0.58 -1.62
CA LEU A 143 3.13 1.06 -2.37
C LEU A 143 2.61 2.28 -1.62
N ASN A 144 2.65 3.46 -2.23
CA ASN A 144 1.93 4.64 -1.75
C ASN A 144 0.45 4.47 -2.11
N ALA A 145 -0.17 3.40 -1.62
CA ALA A 145 -1.50 2.99 -1.99
C ALA A 145 -2.47 4.18 -1.92
N PRO A 146 -3.27 4.42 -2.98
CA PRO A 146 -3.46 3.56 -4.15
C PRO A 146 -2.52 3.82 -5.35
N LEU A 147 -1.51 4.68 -5.20
CA LEU A 147 -0.58 5.05 -6.26
C LEU A 147 0.49 3.99 -6.50
N ALA A 148 0.80 3.73 -7.77
CA ALA A 148 1.87 2.86 -8.21
C ALA A 148 2.79 3.58 -9.19
N LYS A 149 4.06 3.82 -8.79
CA LYS A 149 5.05 4.46 -9.67
C LYS A 149 5.46 3.56 -10.85
N SER A 150 5.38 2.26 -10.63
CA SER A 150 5.75 1.25 -11.64
C SER A 150 4.70 0.14 -11.64
N ARG A 151 3.51 0.45 -12.16
CA ARG A 151 2.44 -0.54 -12.35
C ARG A 151 2.78 -1.46 -13.51
N ALA A 152 2.73 -2.77 -13.26
CA ALA A 152 2.91 -3.78 -14.29
C ALA A 152 1.69 -3.81 -15.21
N MET A 153 1.94 -3.74 -16.51
CA MET A 153 0.92 -3.81 -17.57
C MET A 153 1.42 -4.75 -18.68
N CYS A 154 0.48 -5.33 -19.41
CA CYS A 154 0.77 -6.07 -20.64
C CYS A 154 0.44 -5.17 -21.83
N ASP A 155 1.46 -4.79 -22.60
CA ASP A 155 1.33 -3.98 -23.81
C ASP A 155 1.84 -4.79 -25.00
N GLY A 156 0.93 -5.22 -25.89
CA GLY A 156 1.29 -6.05 -27.05
C GLY A 156 1.97 -7.38 -26.72
N GLY A 157 1.73 -7.96 -25.54
CA GLY A 157 2.39 -9.18 -25.07
C GLY A 157 3.71 -8.95 -24.31
N VAL A 158 4.11 -7.69 -24.12
CA VAL A 158 5.34 -7.30 -23.42
C VAL A 158 5.00 -6.73 -22.03
N LEU A 159 5.83 -7.05 -21.04
CA LEU A 159 5.73 -6.45 -19.71
C LEU A 159 6.25 -5.04 -19.75
N VAL A 160 5.40 -4.08 -19.42
CA VAL A 160 5.81 -2.69 -19.24
C VAL A 160 5.46 -2.23 -17.83
N PHE A 161 6.25 -1.29 -17.33
CA PHE A 161 6.01 -0.64 -16.05
C PHE A 161 5.76 0.85 -16.28
N ARG A 162 4.60 1.33 -15.87
CA ARG A 162 4.22 2.75 -16.02
C ARG A 162 3.60 3.28 -14.73
N PRO A 163 3.73 4.58 -14.43
CA PRO A 163 2.97 5.21 -13.35
C PRO A 163 1.45 5.09 -13.57
N ASP A 164 0.71 4.70 -12.53
CA ASP A 164 -0.74 4.58 -12.57
C ASP A 164 -1.34 4.53 -11.14
N VAL A 165 -2.68 4.45 -11.06
CA VAL A 165 -3.46 4.38 -9.82
C VAL A 165 -4.39 3.18 -9.82
N PHE A 166 -4.39 2.42 -8.72
CA PHE A 166 -5.41 1.42 -8.44
C PHE A 166 -6.72 2.11 -8.06
N VAL A 167 -7.74 2.02 -8.89
CA VAL A 167 -9.05 2.65 -8.67
C VAL A 167 -10.11 1.83 -9.38
N GLY A 168 -11.22 1.60 -8.70
CA GLY A 168 -12.23 0.65 -9.18
C GLY A 168 -11.83 -0.81 -9.05
N GLU A 169 -10.83 -1.10 -8.23
CA GLU A 169 -10.19 -2.41 -8.12
C GLU A 169 -9.51 -2.56 -6.75
N TYR A 170 -9.06 -3.78 -6.47
CA TYR A 170 -8.31 -4.07 -5.25
C TYR A 170 -6.88 -3.53 -5.30
N VAL A 171 -6.45 -2.95 -4.19
CA VAL A 171 -5.05 -2.56 -4.02
C VAL A 171 -4.21 -3.81 -3.70
N PRO A 172 -3.04 -4.03 -4.35
CA PRO A 172 -2.22 -5.22 -4.15
C PRO A 172 -1.40 -5.18 -2.85
N ILE A 173 -2.08 -5.18 -1.72
CA ILE A 173 -1.48 -5.24 -0.38
C ILE A 173 -1.72 -6.65 0.19
N THR A 174 -0.73 -7.23 0.90
CA THR A 174 -1.00 -8.44 1.69
C THR A 174 -2.01 -8.10 2.77
N THR A 175 -3.18 -8.72 2.70
CA THR A 175 -4.14 -8.74 3.79
C THR A 175 -3.91 -9.94 4.71
N PRO A 176 -4.15 -9.79 6.03
CA PRO A 176 -4.19 -10.94 6.92
C PRO A 176 -5.25 -11.94 6.50
N GLU A 177 -5.01 -13.22 6.79
CA GLU A 177 -5.98 -14.29 6.54
C GLU A 177 -7.33 -13.97 7.21
N GLY A 178 -8.43 -14.20 6.48
CA GLY A 178 -9.78 -13.88 6.93
C GLY A 178 -10.18 -12.39 6.89
N SER A 179 -9.30 -11.49 6.44
CA SER A 179 -9.66 -10.08 6.19
C SER A 179 -10.00 -9.84 4.72
N ALA A 180 -11.08 -9.10 4.46
CA ALA A 180 -11.38 -8.59 3.13
C ALA A 180 -10.27 -7.64 2.62
N SER A 181 -10.03 -7.69 1.32
CA SER A 181 -9.08 -6.83 0.61
C SER A 181 -9.55 -5.38 0.57
N TYR A 182 -8.60 -4.46 0.43
CA TYR A 182 -8.91 -3.05 0.22
C TYR A 182 -9.27 -2.81 -1.23
N TRP A 183 -10.47 -2.31 -1.47
CA TRP A 183 -10.93 -1.83 -2.76
C TRP A 183 -10.85 -0.31 -2.76
N CYS A 184 -10.33 0.26 -3.85
CA CYS A 184 -10.06 1.70 -3.94
C CYS A 184 -11.13 2.40 -4.77
N GLY A 185 -11.86 3.31 -4.14
CA GLY A 185 -12.72 4.27 -4.80
C GLY A 185 -12.11 5.68 -4.83
N THR A 186 -12.74 6.55 -5.60
CA THR A 186 -12.60 8.00 -5.52
C THR A 186 -13.47 8.52 -4.38
N TYR A 187 -12.94 9.47 -3.60
CA TYR A 187 -13.73 10.18 -2.61
C TYR A 187 -14.52 11.31 -3.29
N ALA A 188 -15.82 11.44 -3.03
CA ALA A 188 -16.58 12.60 -3.50
C ALA A 188 -16.60 13.71 -2.46
N ASP A 189 -16.09 14.87 -2.86
CA ASP A 189 -16.17 16.14 -2.16
C ASP A 189 -17.42 16.95 -2.58
N GLY A 190 -18.58 16.27 -2.69
CA GLY A 190 -19.86 16.91 -3.05
C GLY A 190 -20.14 17.04 -4.55
N GLY A 191 -19.35 16.41 -5.42
CA GLY A 191 -19.61 16.30 -6.87
C GLY A 191 -20.62 15.21 -7.25
N PHE A 192 -21.00 15.10 -8.54
CA PHE A 192 -21.90 14.05 -9.01
C PHE A 192 -21.21 12.67 -8.98
N LEU A 193 -22.03 11.62 -8.89
CA LEU A 193 -21.62 10.24 -8.56
C LEU A 193 -20.46 9.68 -9.40
N SER A 194 -20.27 10.10 -10.66
CA SER A 194 -19.22 9.56 -11.56
C SER A 194 -18.25 10.60 -12.12
N ASP A 195 -18.32 11.87 -11.71
CA ASP A 195 -17.49 12.93 -12.31
C ASP A 195 -15.99 12.64 -12.11
N ARG A 196 -15.63 12.23 -10.89
CA ARG A 196 -14.27 11.87 -10.51
C ARG A 196 -13.78 10.62 -11.23
N SER A 197 -14.67 9.67 -11.54
CA SER A 197 -14.28 8.44 -12.25
C SER A 197 -13.95 8.72 -13.70
N TYR A 198 -14.71 9.58 -14.39
CA TYR A 198 -14.40 10.00 -15.75
C TYR A 198 -13.04 10.70 -15.81
N MET A 199 -12.78 11.63 -14.88
CA MET A 199 -11.48 12.28 -14.77
C MET A 199 -10.36 11.26 -14.53
N MET A 200 -10.57 10.31 -13.62
CA MET A 200 -9.56 9.33 -13.29
C MET A 200 -9.31 8.34 -14.43
N ALA A 201 -10.35 7.90 -15.13
CA ALA A 201 -10.23 7.01 -16.28
C ALA A 201 -9.38 7.62 -17.42
N ASP A 202 -9.48 8.94 -17.62
CA ASP A 202 -8.68 9.67 -18.61
C ASP A 202 -7.29 10.05 -18.09
N ALA A 203 -7.17 10.49 -16.83
CA ALA A 203 -5.96 11.15 -16.34
C ALA A 203 -4.95 10.21 -15.67
N ARG A 204 -5.38 9.08 -15.07
CA ARG A 204 -4.54 8.30 -14.13
C ARG A 204 -3.19 7.84 -14.68
N SER A 205 -3.10 7.57 -15.98
CA SER A 205 -1.86 7.10 -16.61
C SER A 205 -1.03 8.24 -17.25
N LYS A 206 -1.47 9.49 -17.16
CA LYS A 206 -0.79 10.64 -17.78
C LYS A 206 0.27 11.19 -16.84
N ASP A 207 1.44 11.52 -17.39
CA ASP A 207 2.58 12.03 -16.63
C ASP A 207 2.23 13.27 -15.81
N TRP A 208 1.50 14.22 -16.40
CA TRP A 208 1.10 15.45 -15.69
C TRP A 208 0.26 15.15 -14.44
N PHE A 209 -0.57 14.10 -14.46
CA PHE A 209 -1.39 13.71 -13.31
C PHE A 209 -0.50 13.09 -12.24
N GLN A 210 0.39 12.19 -12.64
CA GLN A 210 1.28 11.46 -11.74
C GLN A 210 2.34 12.36 -11.08
N ASP A 211 2.83 13.37 -11.80
CA ASP A 211 3.87 14.26 -11.29
C ASP A 211 3.32 15.39 -10.42
N ASN A 212 2.11 15.88 -10.71
CA ASN A 212 1.61 17.13 -10.12
C ASN A 212 0.33 16.99 -9.28
N ILE A 213 -0.55 16.04 -9.55
CA ILE A 213 -1.92 16.05 -9.00
C ILE A 213 -2.24 14.81 -8.17
N CYS A 214 -1.69 13.64 -8.50
CA CYS A 214 -2.10 12.37 -7.92
C CYS A 214 -1.96 12.28 -6.39
N ARG A 215 -1.05 13.09 -5.81
CA ARG A 215 -0.78 13.15 -4.36
C ARG A 215 -1.85 13.91 -3.58
N ASP A 216 -2.51 14.86 -4.24
CA ASP A 216 -3.55 15.70 -3.63
C ASP A 216 -4.96 15.15 -3.92
N PHE A 217 -5.05 14.10 -4.74
CA PHE A 217 -6.33 13.49 -5.06
C PHE A 217 -6.84 12.62 -3.90
N PRO A 218 -8.05 12.86 -3.39
CA PRO A 218 -8.60 12.09 -2.28
C PRO A 218 -9.16 10.75 -2.77
N PHE A 219 -8.63 9.66 -2.21
CA PHE A 219 -9.12 8.29 -2.43
C PHE A 219 -9.85 7.78 -1.21
N ASP A 220 -10.80 6.87 -1.41
CA ASP A 220 -11.52 6.17 -0.36
C ASP A 220 -11.19 4.66 -0.44
N LEU A 221 -10.52 4.13 0.59
CA LEU A 221 -10.14 2.72 0.66
C LEU A 221 -11.01 2.01 1.68
N GLN A 222 -11.84 1.07 1.22
CA GLN A 222 -12.69 0.26 2.08
C GLN A 222 -12.29 -1.20 2.00
N LYS A 223 -12.40 -1.91 3.12
CA LYS A 223 -12.41 -3.38 3.10
C LYS A 223 -13.71 -3.83 2.46
N ALA A 224 -13.65 -4.31 1.23
CA ALA A 224 -14.82 -4.60 0.42
C ALA A 224 -14.66 -5.89 -0.36
N GLN A 225 -15.78 -6.41 -0.82
CA GLN A 225 -15.86 -7.53 -1.74
C GLN A 225 -16.66 -7.13 -2.98
N GLU A 226 -16.23 -7.60 -4.14
CA GLU A 226 -16.97 -7.45 -5.39
C GLU A 226 -18.08 -8.50 -5.44
N VAL A 227 -19.29 -8.02 -5.73
CA VAL A 227 -20.51 -8.82 -5.84
C VAL A 227 -21.01 -8.69 -7.28
N HIS A 228 -21.34 -9.82 -7.91
CA HIS A 228 -21.73 -9.87 -9.33
C HIS A 228 -23.24 -9.95 -9.56
N THR A 229 -24.03 -10.27 -8.54
CA THR A 229 -25.47 -10.53 -8.72
C THR A 229 -26.25 -10.11 -7.49
N THR A 230 -26.02 -10.75 -6.35
CA THR A 230 -26.84 -10.49 -5.14
C THR A 230 -26.01 -10.64 -3.88
N VAL A 231 -26.30 -9.80 -2.89
CA VAL A 231 -25.76 -9.90 -1.54
C VAL A 231 -26.86 -9.69 -0.51
N ASN A 232 -26.81 -10.45 0.57
CA ASN A 232 -27.67 -10.27 1.73
C ASN A 232 -26.87 -9.59 2.84
N ILE A 233 -27.42 -8.53 3.40
CA ILE A 233 -26.82 -7.77 4.48
C ILE A 233 -27.67 -7.95 5.73
N ASP A 234 -27.10 -8.64 6.71
CA ASP A 234 -27.73 -8.82 8.01
C ASP A 234 -27.67 -7.51 8.80
N VAL A 235 -28.83 -7.12 9.33
CA VAL A 235 -28.96 -5.98 10.25
C VAL A 235 -29.55 -6.51 11.56
N PRO A 236 -28.82 -6.45 12.69
CA PRO A 236 -29.34 -6.89 13.97
C PRO A 236 -30.61 -6.11 14.36
N GLU A 237 -31.56 -6.80 14.98
CA GLU A 237 -32.83 -6.20 15.40
C GLU A 237 -32.61 -4.96 16.30
N GLY A 238 -33.34 -3.88 16.01
CA GLY A 238 -33.23 -2.62 16.74
C GLY A 238 -31.90 -1.88 16.54
N ARG A 239 -31.07 -2.31 15.58
CA ARG A 239 -29.82 -1.65 15.21
C ARG A 239 -29.90 -1.14 13.78
N GLU A 240 -28.94 -0.29 13.47
CA GLU A 240 -28.74 0.20 12.11
C GLU A 240 -27.30 -0.04 11.69
N VAL A 241 -27.11 -0.18 10.40
CA VAL A 241 -25.82 -0.43 9.78
C VAL A 241 -25.62 0.59 8.68
N LEU A 242 -24.42 1.17 8.61
CA LEU A 242 -23.98 1.95 7.46
C LEU A 242 -23.18 1.05 6.53
N LEU A 243 -23.66 0.89 5.31
CA LEU A 243 -23.04 0.03 4.30
C LEU A 243 -22.35 0.90 3.24
N PRO A 244 -21.00 0.86 3.14
CA PRO A 244 -20.30 1.42 2.00
C PRO A 244 -20.57 0.55 0.77
N ILE A 245 -20.96 1.15 -0.34
CA ILE A 245 -21.22 0.44 -1.59
C ILE A 245 -20.77 1.29 -2.79
N ALA A 246 -20.05 0.71 -3.74
CA ALA A 246 -19.53 1.41 -4.90
C ALA A 246 -19.81 0.67 -6.20
N GLY A 247 -20.18 1.42 -7.24
CA GLY A 247 -20.40 0.87 -8.57
C GLY A 247 -19.08 0.72 -9.33
N THR A 248 -19.06 -0.16 -10.33
CA THR A 248 -17.98 -0.23 -11.32
C THR A 248 -18.36 0.43 -12.65
N LYS A 249 -19.63 0.83 -12.79
CA LYS A 249 -20.16 1.56 -13.93
C LYS A 249 -20.89 2.85 -13.53
N PRO A 250 -20.96 3.84 -14.44
CA PRO A 250 -21.79 5.02 -14.23
C PRO A 250 -23.27 4.63 -14.19
N LEU A 251 -24.03 5.22 -13.27
CA LEU A 251 -25.48 5.00 -13.12
C LEU A 251 -25.86 3.51 -12.97
N GLN A 252 -25.02 2.73 -12.30
CA GLN A 252 -25.25 1.31 -12.10
C GLN A 252 -26.47 1.10 -11.19
N GLU A 253 -27.50 0.44 -11.71
CA GLU A 253 -28.77 0.24 -11.02
C GLU A 253 -28.69 -0.95 -10.05
N LEU A 254 -29.28 -0.76 -8.87
CA LEU A 254 -29.47 -1.77 -7.84
C LEU A 254 -30.92 -1.83 -7.42
N ILE A 255 -31.40 -3.05 -7.20
CA ILE A 255 -32.68 -3.36 -6.57
C ILE A 255 -32.42 -3.61 -5.09
N ILE A 256 -33.11 -2.86 -4.23
CA ILE A 256 -33.00 -2.93 -2.78
C ILE A 256 -34.31 -3.50 -2.24
N SER A 257 -34.23 -4.72 -1.73
CA SER A 257 -35.37 -5.46 -1.19
C SER A 257 -35.26 -5.58 0.33
N THR A 258 -36.35 -5.28 1.02
CA THR A 258 -36.47 -5.42 2.48
C THR A 258 -37.74 -6.19 2.84
N PRO A 259 -37.82 -6.86 4.00
CA PRO A 259 -39.02 -7.61 4.39
C PRO A 259 -40.30 -6.76 4.53
N THR A 260 -40.15 -5.46 4.76
CA THR A 260 -41.26 -4.58 5.18
C THR A 260 -41.71 -3.57 4.11
N HIS A 261 -40.92 -3.36 3.06
CA HIS A 261 -41.22 -2.36 2.03
C HIS A 261 -41.12 -2.97 0.63
N ALA A 262 -41.85 -2.38 -0.32
CA ALA A 262 -41.68 -2.68 -1.73
C ALA A 262 -40.24 -2.38 -2.17
N ASP A 263 -39.79 -3.10 -3.20
CA ASP A 263 -38.46 -2.95 -3.77
C ASP A 263 -38.19 -1.51 -4.20
N GLN A 264 -36.99 -1.03 -3.89
CA GLN A 264 -36.54 0.32 -4.22
C GLN A 264 -35.36 0.25 -5.19
N LEU A 265 -35.26 1.25 -6.06
CA LEU A 265 -34.10 1.41 -6.94
C LEU A 265 -33.08 2.34 -6.30
N ALA A 266 -31.81 1.97 -6.39
CA ALA A 266 -30.68 2.81 -6.05
C ALA A 266 -29.70 2.85 -7.23
N TYR A 267 -29.04 3.98 -7.41
CA TYR A 267 -28.06 4.16 -8.49
C TYR A 267 -26.68 4.44 -7.89
N LEU A 268 -25.69 3.71 -8.36
CA LEU A 268 -24.30 3.89 -7.97
C LEU A 268 -23.52 4.67 -9.02
N GLY A 269 -22.55 5.44 -8.53
CA GLY A 269 -21.49 6.00 -9.36
C GLY A 269 -20.40 5.00 -9.62
N GLN A 270 -19.70 5.15 -10.74
CA GLN A 270 -18.49 4.39 -11.00
C GLN A 270 -17.40 4.82 -10.02
N TRP A 271 -16.78 3.83 -9.37
CA TRP A 271 -15.62 4.00 -8.50
C TRP A 271 -15.83 5.03 -7.39
N PHE A 272 -17.05 5.09 -6.87
CA PHE A 272 -17.45 6.02 -5.83
C PHE A 272 -18.25 5.29 -4.76
N TYR A 273 -17.88 5.47 -3.49
CA TYR A 273 -18.62 4.90 -2.37
C TYR A 273 -19.82 5.74 -1.98
N SER A 274 -21.01 5.22 -2.26
CA SER A 274 -22.25 5.61 -1.61
C SER A 274 -22.34 4.93 -0.24
N TYR A 275 -23.03 5.56 0.71
CA TYR A 275 -23.26 4.98 2.03
C TYR A 275 -24.76 4.80 2.25
N MET A 276 -25.20 3.55 2.31
CA MET A 276 -26.59 3.19 2.59
C MET A 276 -26.79 2.95 4.08
N ARG A 277 -27.78 3.61 4.69
CA ARG A 277 -28.18 3.33 6.06
C ARG A 277 -29.30 2.29 6.06
N LEU A 278 -29.01 1.12 6.61
CA LEU A 278 -29.92 -0.02 6.67
C LEU A 278 -30.42 -0.20 8.10
N SER A 279 -31.73 -0.32 8.26
CA SER A 279 -32.40 -0.55 9.56
C SER A 279 -33.07 -1.92 9.68
N ALA A 280 -33.03 -2.71 8.61
CA ALA A 280 -33.57 -4.07 8.53
C ALA A 280 -32.68 -4.93 7.63
N PRO A 281 -32.73 -6.27 7.74
CA PRO A 281 -32.07 -7.16 6.81
C PRO A 281 -32.43 -6.79 5.36
N THR A 282 -31.41 -6.67 4.52
CA THR A 282 -31.58 -6.09 3.17
C THR A 282 -30.92 -6.99 2.14
N THR A 283 -31.64 -7.29 1.06
CA THR A 283 -31.09 -7.95 -0.12
C THR A 283 -30.81 -6.88 -1.18
N ILE A 284 -29.60 -6.89 -1.73
CA ILE A 284 -29.17 -5.97 -2.77
C ILE A 284 -28.86 -6.79 -4.01
N THR A 285 -29.56 -6.49 -5.10
CA THR A 285 -29.42 -7.19 -6.38
C THR A 285 -29.00 -6.22 -7.47
N CYS A 286 -28.04 -6.64 -8.29
CA CYS A 286 -27.67 -5.97 -9.53
C CYS A 286 -27.95 -6.95 -10.68
N GLU A 287 -28.82 -6.56 -11.62
CA GLU A 287 -29.14 -7.39 -12.78
C GLU A 287 -28.14 -7.20 -13.93
N GLU A 288 -27.38 -6.10 -13.90
CA GLU A 288 -26.33 -5.86 -14.89
C GLU A 288 -25.17 -6.86 -14.75
N PRO A 289 -24.52 -7.25 -15.87
CA PRO A 289 -23.35 -8.12 -15.86
C PRO A 289 -22.06 -7.36 -15.46
N ALA A 290 -22.13 -6.56 -14.40
CA ALA A 290 -21.03 -5.76 -13.87
C ALA A 290 -20.98 -5.88 -12.35
N PRO A 291 -19.80 -6.13 -11.75
CA PRO A 291 -19.71 -6.21 -10.31
C PRO A 291 -19.95 -4.85 -9.64
N PHE A 292 -20.27 -4.86 -8.35
CA PHE A 292 -20.25 -3.71 -7.48
C PHE A 292 -19.50 -4.06 -6.19
N ALA A 293 -18.79 -3.10 -5.61
CA ALA A 293 -18.03 -3.33 -4.39
C ALA A 293 -18.89 -3.05 -3.16
N VAL A 294 -18.94 -4.02 -2.25
CA VAL A 294 -19.69 -3.96 -0.99
C VAL A 294 -18.69 -3.94 0.16
N GLY A 295 -18.64 -2.82 0.86
CA GLY A 295 -17.80 -2.61 2.02
C GLY A 295 -18.25 -3.41 3.23
N THR A 296 -17.36 -3.55 4.20
CA THR A 296 -17.68 -4.17 5.49
C THR A 296 -18.77 -3.36 6.19
N PRO A 297 -19.91 -3.96 6.56
CA PRO A 297 -21.01 -3.21 7.18
C PRO A 297 -20.60 -2.61 8.53
N ILE A 298 -20.90 -1.33 8.72
CA ILE A 298 -20.52 -0.56 9.91
C ILE A 298 -21.74 -0.49 10.83
N LEU A 299 -21.77 -1.31 11.87
CA LEU A 299 -22.85 -1.27 12.87
C LEU A 299 -22.83 0.07 13.60
N LEU A 300 -23.94 0.81 13.49
CA LEU A 300 -24.12 2.08 14.18
C LEU A 300 -24.38 1.86 15.67
N GLY A 301 -23.90 2.81 16.47
CA GLY A 301 -23.93 2.76 17.93
C GLY A 301 -22.60 2.37 18.56
N HIS A 302 -22.49 2.67 19.85
CA HIS A 302 -21.26 2.47 20.60
C HIS A 302 -21.30 1.15 21.37
N SER A 303 -20.28 0.30 21.21
CA SER A 303 -20.10 -0.85 22.11
C SER A 303 -19.66 -0.36 23.48
N ALA A 304 -20.36 -0.76 24.54
CA ALA A 304 -19.96 -0.44 25.91
C ALA A 304 -18.56 -0.98 26.29
N ARG A 305 -18.04 -1.96 25.54
CA ARG A 305 -16.68 -2.52 25.71
C ARG A 305 -15.59 -1.72 24.99
N ARG A 306 -15.94 -0.89 24.00
CA ARG A 306 -14.97 -0.01 23.34
C ARG A 306 -14.87 1.28 24.14
N HIS A 307 -13.66 1.76 24.39
CA HIS A 307 -13.50 3.08 24.98
C HIS A 307 -14.01 4.14 23.99
N LYS A 308 -14.77 5.12 24.48
CA LYS A 308 -15.12 6.31 23.70
C LYS A 308 -13.83 7.04 23.34
N LEU A 309 -13.49 7.11 22.06
CA LEU A 309 -12.45 8.02 21.59
C LEU A 309 -13.01 9.43 21.71
N VAL A 310 -12.57 10.16 22.74
CA VAL A 310 -12.80 11.60 22.83
C VAL A 310 -11.64 12.27 22.09
N LEU A 311 -11.85 12.57 20.82
CA LEU A 311 -10.90 13.38 20.06
C LEU A 311 -11.02 14.82 20.56
N ASN A 312 -10.11 15.19 21.48
CA ASN A 312 -9.97 16.58 21.89
C ASN A 312 -9.01 17.27 20.92
N ILE A 313 -9.55 17.94 19.91
CA ILE A 313 -8.76 18.82 19.04
C ILE A 313 -8.57 20.14 19.80
N LEU A 314 -7.47 20.23 20.54
CA LEU A 314 -6.94 21.51 20.98
C LEU A 314 -6.31 22.15 19.75
N VAL A 315 -7.11 22.91 19.00
CA VAL A 315 -6.56 23.81 17.98
C VAL A 315 -5.60 24.74 18.72
N ASP A 316 -4.32 24.76 18.31
CA ASP A 316 -3.17 25.41 18.99
C ASP A 316 -3.27 26.95 19.10
N ALA A 317 -4.48 27.48 18.98
CA ALA A 317 -4.83 28.85 19.23
C ALA A 317 -6.25 28.84 19.80
N LEU A 318 -6.39 28.50 21.08
CA LEU A 318 -7.49 29.04 21.87
C LEU A 318 -7.32 30.57 21.84
N PRO A 319 -8.09 31.33 21.04
CA PRO A 319 -7.78 32.73 20.80
C PRO A 319 -7.93 33.48 22.11
N TRP A 320 -6.85 34.09 22.62
CA TRP A 320 -6.86 34.72 23.96
C TRP A 320 -7.98 35.76 24.11
N ASN A 321 -8.36 36.43 23.02
CA ASN A 321 -9.48 37.36 22.98
C ASN A 321 -10.83 36.72 23.30
N ILE A 322 -11.03 35.44 23.01
CA ILE A 322 -12.23 34.66 23.34
C ILE A 322 -12.06 33.97 24.70
N VAL A 323 -10.89 33.40 24.97
CA VAL A 323 -10.66 32.68 26.23
C VAL A 323 -10.76 33.64 27.42
N ARG A 324 -10.24 34.87 27.31
CA ARG A 324 -10.19 35.82 28.44
C ARG A 324 -11.58 36.14 29.00
N THR A 325 -12.63 36.17 28.18
CA THR A 325 -13.99 36.51 28.62
C THR A 325 -14.68 35.36 29.32
N HIS A 326 -14.21 34.13 29.08
CA HIS A 326 -14.78 32.91 29.66
C HIS A 326 -13.77 32.13 30.49
N PHE A 327 -12.61 32.72 30.82
CA PHE A 327 -11.48 32.01 31.43
C PHE A 327 -11.89 31.40 32.78
N SER A 328 -12.57 32.17 33.62
CA SER A 328 -13.07 31.74 34.92
C SER A 328 -14.13 30.63 34.84
N GLU A 329 -14.86 30.55 33.73
CA GLU A 329 -15.92 29.57 33.51
C GLU A 329 -15.40 28.27 32.89
N TRP A 330 -14.55 28.38 31.87
CA TRP A 330 -14.08 27.25 31.08
C TRP A 330 -12.88 26.54 31.71
N MET A 331 -11.98 27.28 32.37
CA MET A 331 -10.74 26.70 32.91
C MET A 331 -10.98 25.63 34.00
N PRO A 332 -11.96 25.77 34.92
CA PRO A 332 -12.32 24.70 35.85
C PRO A 332 -12.84 23.43 35.16
N ASN A 333 -13.56 23.56 34.05
CA ASN A 333 -14.08 22.41 33.29
C ASN A 333 -12.96 21.69 32.52
N ILE A 334 -12.05 22.46 31.94
CA ILE A 334 -10.83 21.96 31.30
C ILE A 334 -9.95 21.23 32.32
N ALA A 335 -9.73 21.83 33.50
CA ALA A 335 -8.94 21.24 34.58
C ALA A 335 -9.58 19.96 35.17
N ARG A 336 -10.91 19.83 35.18
CA ARG A 336 -11.63 18.60 35.57
C ARG A 336 -11.58 17.51 34.51
N PHE A 337 -11.41 17.87 33.25
CA PHE A 337 -11.38 16.95 32.12
C PHE A 337 -10.04 16.19 32.04
N PHE A 338 -8.91 16.89 32.16
CA PHE A 338 -7.59 16.29 31.96
C PHE A 338 -7.21 15.14 32.91
N PRO A 339 -7.57 15.16 34.22
CA PRO A 339 -7.31 14.03 35.12
C PRO A 339 -8.10 12.76 34.76
N ARG A 340 -9.23 12.90 34.05
CA ARG A 340 -10.11 11.79 33.64
C ARG A 340 -9.72 11.20 32.29
N ALA A 341 -9.01 11.97 31.48
CA ALA A 341 -8.41 11.48 30.25
C ALA A 341 -7.03 10.90 30.55
N ARG A 342 -6.72 9.69 30.06
CA ARG A 342 -5.39 9.05 30.23
C ARG A 342 -4.32 9.78 29.38
N PHE A 343 -3.99 11.02 29.72
CA PHE A 343 -2.89 11.80 29.15
C PHE A 343 -1.67 11.78 30.09
N SER A 344 -1.12 10.60 30.39
CA SER A 344 0.19 10.54 31.03
C SER A 344 1.26 10.41 29.95
N MET A 345 1.98 11.52 29.71
CA MET A 345 3.10 11.69 28.79
C MET A 345 2.72 11.66 27.30
N HIS A 346 2.84 12.82 26.63
CA HIS A 346 3.47 13.05 25.32
C HIS A 346 3.11 14.47 24.84
N ILE A 347 3.45 15.49 25.64
CA ILE A 347 3.50 16.86 25.15
C ILE A 347 4.95 17.30 25.30
N SER A 348 5.69 17.28 24.20
CA SER A 348 7.00 17.95 24.11
C SER A 348 6.74 19.45 23.91
N PRO A 349 7.07 20.33 24.87
CA PRO A 349 6.91 21.76 24.67
C PRO A 349 8.01 22.26 23.73
N HIS A 350 7.67 22.55 22.48
CA HIS A 350 8.56 23.34 21.63
C HIS A 350 8.52 24.79 22.12
N ARG A 351 9.72 25.30 22.38
CA ARG A 351 10.03 26.57 23.03
C ARG A 351 9.61 27.76 22.17
N SER A 352 8.68 28.59 22.65
CA SER A 352 8.50 29.96 22.17
C SER A 352 9.21 30.92 23.11
N THR A 353 10.39 31.39 22.71
CA THR A 353 10.97 32.63 23.24
C THR A 353 11.37 33.49 22.06
N ARG A 354 10.54 34.49 21.76
CA ARG A 354 10.89 35.60 20.89
C ARG A 354 10.58 36.89 21.65
N THR A 355 11.59 37.75 21.77
CA THR A 355 11.57 39.23 21.77
C THR A 355 12.92 39.75 22.35
N PRO A 356 13.32 41.01 22.13
CA PRO A 356 13.61 41.64 20.84
C PRO A 356 14.91 42.48 20.88
N HIS A 357 15.75 42.49 19.85
CA HIS A 357 16.68 43.62 19.64
C HIS A 357 17.00 43.81 18.15
N SER A 358 16.66 44.99 17.63
CA SER A 358 17.27 45.60 16.44
C SER A 358 18.40 46.52 16.92
N PRO A 359 19.51 46.68 16.16
CA PRO A 359 19.54 47.82 15.25
C PRO A 359 20.31 47.62 13.91
N GLN A 360 19.72 48.24 12.88
CA GLN A 360 20.27 49.02 11.74
C GLN A 360 21.35 48.50 10.76
N SER A 361 21.08 48.85 9.48
CA SER A 361 22.00 49.18 8.36
C SER A 361 22.50 47.97 7.54
N LYS A 362 22.32 47.84 6.22
CA LYS A 362 22.38 48.82 5.12
C LYS A 362 21.38 48.49 3.99
N ARG A 363 21.03 49.55 3.26
CA ARG A 363 20.30 49.59 1.99
C ARG A 363 21.07 48.86 0.88
N ASP A 364 20.34 48.29 -0.07
CA ASP A 364 20.47 48.67 -1.48
C ASP A 364 19.17 48.39 -2.26
N ASP A 365 18.88 49.37 -3.12
CA ASP A 365 17.72 49.62 -3.99
C ASP A 365 17.56 48.53 -5.07
N THR A 366 16.39 48.09 -5.58
CA THR A 366 15.32 48.81 -6.31
C THR A 366 14.24 47.78 -6.77
N PRO A 367 13.05 48.19 -7.31
CA PRO A 367 11.76 47.75 -6.78
C PRO A 367 10.93 46.79 -7.66
N THR A 368 10.04 46.05 -6.98
CA THR A 368 8.93 45.30 -7.56
C THR A 368 7.69 46.19 -7.64
N THR A 369 7.08 46.28 -8.83
CA THR A 369 5.89 47.08 -9.10
C THR A 369 4.64 46.51 -8.41
N HIS A 370 3.97 47.35 -7.63
CA HIS A 370 2.65 47.10 -7.05
C HIS A 370 1.55 47.14 -8.12
N SER A 371 0.55 46.27 -8.00
CA SER A 371 -0.84 46.63 -8.32
C SER A 371 -1.81 46.04 -7.30
N PHE A 372 -2.49 46.97 -6.64
CA PHE A 372 -3.64 46.82 -5.77
C PHE A 372 -4.84 46.26 -6.55
N PHE A 373 -5.66 45.41 -5.95
CA PHE A 373 -7.12 45.53 -6.11
C PHE A 373 -7.86 45.32 -4.79
N ARG A 374 -8.75 46.29 -4.56
CA ARG A 374 -9.52 46.62 -3.37
C ARG A 374 -10.85 45.86 -3.42
N ARG A 375 -11.33 45.37 -2.27
CA ARG A 375 -12.68 44.80 -2.09
C ARG A 375 -13.78 45.87 -2.14
N MET A 376 -14.97 45.39 -2.51
CA MET A 376 -16.35 45.73 -2.08
C MET A 376 -17.29 46.12 -3.25
N PRO A 377 -18.63 46.01 -3.13
CA PRO A 377 -19.47 44.95 -2.53
C PRO A 377 -20.67 44.56 -3.45
N VAL A 378 -21.54 43.69 -2.93
CA VAL A 378 -22.75 43.08 -3.51
C VAL A 378 -23.88 44.09 -3.83
N THR A 379 -24.60 43.88 -4.95
CA THR A 379 -26.04 44.18 -5.10
C THR A 379 -26.74 43.24 -6.08
N SER A 380 -27.94 42.79 -5.71
CA SER A 380 -28.89 41.94 -6.42
C SER A 380 -29.71 42.66 -7.50
N SER A 381 -30.10 41.96 -8.57
CA SER A 381 -31.30 42.19 -9.42
C SER A 381 -31.30 41.16 -10.57
N HIS A 382 -32.14 40.12 -10.56
CA HIS A 382 -33.40 40.01 -11.31
C HIS A 382 -33.35 40.14 -12.86
N ALA A 383 -33.94 39.10 -13.48
CA ALA A 383 -34.72 39.05 -14.72
C ALA A 383 -34.07 38.79 -16.10
N ARG A 384 -34.44 37.61 -16.64
CA ARG A 384 -34.90 37.29 -18.01
C ARG A 384 -34.12 37.80 -19.22
N SER A 385 -33.57 36.85 -19.97
CA SER A 385 -34.13 36.39 -21.26
C SER A 385 -33.49 35.07 -21.64
#